data_AF-A0A8J9T176-F1
#
_entry.id   AF-A0A8J9T176-F1
#
_cell.length_a   1.000
_cell.length_b   1.000
_cell.length_c   1.000
_cell.angle_alpha   90.00
_cell.angle_beta   90.00
_cell.angle_gamma   90.00
#
_symmetry.space_group_name_H-M   'P 1'
#
loop_
_entity.id
_entity.type
_entity.pdbx_description
1 polymer ?
#
loop_
_entity_poly.entity_id
_entity_poly.type
_entity_poly.pdbx_seq_one_letter_code
_entity_poly.pdbx_strand_id
1 'polypeptide(L)'
;VAGEHAKDIFRIGSSLEIPDQIFAQISRFENYKSCAGEEGLFGLGFSEISSHNFPTAISNLKGILKNPVFSLYLDSSEDDYPVESLIDELDALKGGDPQPVKHALSANSQIIFGAVDHQHYEGCLHWHELGQFHDNEGDIFKGYWDIKLDHVRVQGVDLPSSEIAIVDSGSTFLVGPSDAVSAIAITNEMDCFDLSNPDEPEFVDCDSPEGFDAAAADCALPMYDLEFTVDGVTHRLTKEDLLVVVETTLGPICILRVMSDLQLRGWILGDIFFNRYYAAFDFEMNRVGFAPRVQNALGQPCEADWPLDIHNKGQGLPTLNPATVLSETLAPALAPSMLPLQNQPSPEAFVSSESTTVSPTAKATSSISSAWSSNGPLAIGLGCIGATLVLALLVIVRRRRRSHGRFEGLADHDLDLQHETELPPIM
;
A
#
# COMPACT_ATOMS: atom_id res chain seq x y z
N VAL A 1 -4.77 -15.84 -16.01
CA VAL A 1 -4.98 -15.53 -17.45
C VAL A 1 -4.15 -16.48 -18.30
N ALA A 2 -4.53 -16.73 -19.56
CA ALA A 2 -3.76 -17.56 -20.49
C ALA A 2 -3.78 -16.98 -21.91
N GLY A 3 -2.69 -17.17 -22.65
CA GLY A 3 -2.49 -16.55 -23.96
C GLY A 3 -1.28 -17.08 -24.72
N GLU A 4 -0.94 -16.40 -25.82
CA GLU A 4 0.26 -16.66 -26.61
C GLU A 4 1.24 -15.49 -26.51
N HIS A 5 2.54 -15.75 -26.68
CA HIS A 5 3.53 -14.68 -26.70
C HIS A 5 3.56 -14.00 -28.07
N ALA A 6 3.58 -12.68 -28.06
CA ALA A 6 3.79 -11.83 -29.22
C ALA A 6 4.99 -10.93 -28.99
N LYS A 7 5.51 -10.33 -30.07
CA LYS A 7 6.62 -9.39 -30.03
C LYS A 7 6.33 -8.22 -30.96
N ASP A 8 6.39 -7.00 -30.43
CA ASP A 8 6.14 -5.79 -31.21
C ASP A 8 6.85 -4.58 -30.56
N ILE A 9 6.71 -3.40 -31.17
CA ILE A 9 7.10 -2.12 -30.58
C ILE A 9 6.04 -1.72 -29.56
N PHE A 10 6.43 -1.59 -28.29
CA PHE A 10 5.56 -1.05 -27.24
C PHE A 10 5.78 0.46 -27.11
N ARG A 11 4.72 1.26 -27.24
CA ARG A 11 4.79 2.73 -27.18
C ARG A 11 4.15 3.24 -25.89
N ILE A 12 4.87 4.09 -25.16
CA ILE A 12 4.39 4.79 -23.96
C ILE A 12 4.39 6.29 -24.25
N GLY A 13 3.21 6.91 -24.14
CA GLY A 13 3.01 8.29 -24.53
C GLY A 13 3.39 8.54 -25.99
N SER A 14 3.83 9.76 -26.30
CA SER A 14 4.14 10.18 -27.67
C SER A 14 5.60 9.98 -28.09
N SER A 15 6.48 9.51 -27.20
CA SER A 15 7.93 9.60 -27.44
C SER A 15 8.75 8.39 -27.01
N LEU A 16 8.26 7.55 -26.09
CA LEU A 16 9.00 6.39 -25.61
C LEU A 16 8.57 5.15 -26.38
N GLU A 17 9.49 4.59 -27.16
CA GLU A 17 9.31 3.34 -27.87
C GLU A 17 10.25 2.27 -27.30
N ILE A 18 9.70 1.14 -26.89
CA ILE A 18 10.44 -0.05 -26.48
C ILE A 18 10.39 -1.03 -27.67
N PRO A 19 11.46 -1.13 -28.47
CA PRO A 19 11.49 -2.04 -29.61
C PRO A 19 11.52 -3.50 -29.14
N ASP A 20 10.97 -4.39 -29.95
CA ASP A 20 11.06 -5.85 -29.74
C ASP A 20 10.56 -6.32 -28.36
N GLN A 21 9.61 -5.61 -27.74
CA GLN A 21 9.03 -6.00 -26.46
C GLN A 21 8.19 -7.27 -26.65
N ILE A 22 8.53 -8.31 -25.89
CA ILE A 22 7.74 -9.54 -25.82
C ILE A 22 6.64 -9.34 -24.78
N PHE A 23 5.41 -9.68 -25.13
CA PHE A 23 4.25 -9.60 -24.25
C PHE A 23 3.31 -10.79 -24.47
N ALA A 24 2.40 -11.04 -23.54
CA ALA A 24 1.40 -12.09 -23.68
C ALA A 24 0.11 -11.51 -24.25
N GLN A 25 -0.32 -12.00 -25.42
CA GLN A 25 -1.64 -11.77 -25.95
C GLN A 25 -2.62 -12.73 -25.28
N ILE A 26 -3.40 -12.20 -24.33
CA ILE A 26 -4.35 -13.00 -23.55
C ILE A 26 -5.57 -13.36 -24.42
N SER A 27 -5.85 -14.65 -24.53
CA SER A 27 -7.01 -15.18 -25.27
C SER A 27 -8.03 -15.84 -24.36
N ARG A 28 -7.68 -16.08 -23.08
CA ARG A 28 -8.56 -16.64 -22.06
C ARG A 28 -8.38 -15.95 -20.72
N PHE A 29 -9.50 -15.46 -20.19
CA PHE A 29 -9.61 -14.93 -18.83
C PHE A 29 -10.38 -15.96 -18.00
N GLU A 30 -9.68 -16.66 -17.10
CA GLU A 30 -10.31 -17.63 -16.18
C GLU A 30 -10.60 -16.98 -14.82
N ASN A 31 -9.62 -16.24 -14.27
CA ASN A 31 -9.70 -15.61 -12.94
C ASN A 31 -9.13 -14.17 -12.94
N TYR A 32 -9.39 -13.39 -13.98
CA TYR A 32 -8.98 -11.98 -14.02
C TYR A 32 -10.17 -11.11 -14.37
N LYS A 33 -10.41 -10.11 -13.54
CA LYS A 33 -11.45 -9.10 -13.70
C LYS A 33 -10.74 -7.75 -13.65
N SER A 34 -10.90 -6.93 -14.70
CA SER A 34 -10.49 -5.52 -14.66
C SER A 34 -11.48 -4.75 -13.78
N CYS A 35 -10.98 -3.75 -13.04
CA CYS A 35 -11.77 -3.01 -12.06
C CYS A 35 -12.16 -1.63 -12.56
N ALA A 36 -11.31 -0.97 -13.38
CA ALA A 36 -11.61 0.37 -13.89
C ALA A 36 -11.47 0.48 -15.42
N GLY A 37 -11.67 -0.63 -16.14
CA GLY A 37 -11.67 -0.65 -17.61
C GLY A 37 -10.29 -0.75 -18.26
N GLU A 38 -9.27 -1.14 -17.49
CA GLU A 38 -7.94 -1.47 -18.00
C GLU A 38 -7.99 -2.70 -18.91
N GLU A 39 -7.36 -2.59 -20.08
CA GLU A 39 -7.31 -3.67 -21.06
C GLU A 39 -6.21 -4.70 -20.75
N GLY A 40 -5.27 -4.38 -19.86
CA GLY A 40 -4.16 -5.26 -19.52
C GLY A 40 -3.22 -4.69 -18.46
N LEU A 41 -2.12 -5.43 -18.23
CA LEU A 41 -1.11 -5.10 -17.21
C LEU A 41 0.25 -4.85 -17.88
N PHE A 42 0.93 -3.79 -17.47
CA PHE A 42 2.29 -3.48 -17.86
C PHE A 42 3.24 -3.70 -16.66
N GLY A 43 3.79 -4.91 -16.56
CA GLY A 43 4.61 -5.31 -15.43
C GLY A 43 5.95 -4.58 -15.37
N LEU A 44 6.17 -3.83 -14.29
CA LEU A 44 7.42 -3.16 -13.95
C LEU A 44 8.16 -3.91 -12.84
N GLY A 45 8.16 -5.24 -12.88
CA GLY A 45 9.00 -6.09 -12.03
C GLY A 45 10.29 -6.54 -12.73
N PHE A 46 11.18 -7.18 -11.99
CA PHE A 46 12.41 -7.75 -12.55
C PHE A 46 12.17 -9.13 -13.19
N SER A 47 13.18 -9.65 -13.88
CA SER A 47 13.11 -10.89 -14.66
C SER A 47 12.78 -12.15 -13.85
N GLU A 48 13.13 -12.17 -12.57
CA GLU A 48 13.06 -13.36 -11.73
C GLU A 48 11.62 -13.81 -11.45
N ILE A 49 10.67 -12.89 -11.55
CA ILE A 49 9.23 -13.16 -11.40
C ILE A 49 8.50 -13.21 -12.75
N SER A 50 9.23 -13.16 -13.87
CA SER A 50 8.67 -13.32 -15.22
C SER A 50 8.42 -14.80 -15.52
N SER A 51 7.17 -15.18 -15.76
CA SER A 51 6.72 -16.58 -15.93
C SER A 51 7.46 -17.38 -17.01
N HIS A 52 8.03 -16.71 -18.01
CA HIS A 52 8.69 -17.36 -19.14
C HIS A 52 10.10 -16.81 -19.40
N ASN A 53 10.64 -16.03 -18.45
CA ASN A 53 12.01 -15.49 -18.48
C ASN A 53 12.33 -14.70 -19.77
N PHE A 54 11.33 -14.06 -20.37
CA PHE A 54 11.54 -13.09 -21.43
C PHE A 54 12.03 -11.76 -20.83
N PRO A 55 12.78 -10.93 -21.60
CA PRO A 55 13.18 -9.60 -21.17
C PRO A 55 11.96 -8.78 -20.71
N THR A 56 12.00 -8.29 -19.47
CA THR A 56 10.94 -7.46 -18.91
C THR A 56 10.95 -6.06 -19.49
N ALA A 57 9.87 -5.31 -19.28
CA ALA A 57 9.79 -3.91 -19.66
C ALA A 57 10.95 -3.09 -19.06
N ILE A 58 11.25 -3.27 -17.78
CA ILE A 58 12.39 -2.62 -17.11
C ILE A 58 13.71 -2.98 -17.78
N SER A 59 13.94 -4.27 -18.07
CA SER A 59 15.17 -4.71 -18.74
C SER A 59 15.36 -4.02 -20.09
N ASN A 60 14.29 -3.84 -20.86
CA ASN A 60 14.35 -3.17 -22.16
C ASN A 60 14.48 -1.65 -22.01
N LEU A 61 13.79 -1.05 -21.03
CA LEU A 61 13.90 0.37 -20.69
C LEU A 61 15.32 0.77 -20.29
N LYS A 62 16.04 -0.11 -19.58
CA LYS A 62 17.45 0.09 -19.19
C LYS A 62 18.36 0.39 -20.38
N GLY A 63 18.08 -0.20 -21.54
CA GLY A 63 18.86 -0.01 -22.75
C GLY A 63 18.58 1.30 -23.50
N ILE A 64 17.49 2.01 -23.17
CA ILE A 64 17.01 3.17 -23.94
C ILE A 64 16.85 4.44 -23.12
N LEU A 65 16.64 4.35 -21.81
CA LEU A 65 16.54 5.53 -20.95
C LEU A 65 17.92 6.09 -20.62
N LYS A 66 18.03 7.42 -20.59
CA LYS A 66 19.26 8.11 -20.16
C LYS A 66 19.60 7.78 -18.71
N ASN A 67 18.61 7.85 -17.83
CA ASN A 67 18.70 7.40 -16.45
C ASN A 67 17.77 6.19 -16.31
N PRO A 68 18.25 5.01 -15.87
CA PRO A 68 17.40 3.84 -15.64
C PRO A 68 16.58 3.97 -14.34
N VAL A 69 15.71 4.98 -14.32
CA VAL A 69 14.81 5.33 -13.21
C VAL A 69 13.39 5.48 -13.75
N PHE A 70 12.38 5.12 -12.99
CA PHE A 70 11.03 5.66 -13.18
C PHE A 70 10.48 6.18 -11.86
N SER A 71 9.43 7.00 -11.92
CA SER A 71 8.81 7.56 -10.71
C SER A 71 7.30 7.67 -10.85
N LEU A 72 6.61 7.65 -9.72
CA LEU A 72 5.16 7.65 -9.60
C LEU A 72 4.71 8.82 -8.72
N TYR A 73 3.74 9.57 -9.24
CA TYR A 73 2.95 10.56 -8.53
C TYR A 73 1.48 10.21 -8.70
N LEU A 74 0.79 9.92 -7.60
CA LEU A 74 -0.66 9.74 -7.60
C LEU A 74 -1.33 10.98 -7.01
N ASP A 75 -2.20 11.62 -7.78
CA ASP A 75 -2.93 12.80 -7.34
C ASP A 75 -4.16 12.42 -6.54
N SER A 76 -4.02 12.39 -5.21
CA SER A 76 -5.10 12.04 -4.28
C SER A 76 -6.13 13.16 -4.06
N SER A 77 -6.26 14.13 -4.98
CA SER A 77 -7.21 15.25 -4.82
C SER A 77 -8.67 14.86 -5.07
N GLU A 78 -8.87 13.70 -5.72
CA GLU A 78 -10.15 13.01 -5.82
C GLU A 78 -9.94 11.63 -5.17
N ASP A 79 -10.84 11.19 -4.29
CA ASP A 79 -10.79 9.82 -3.77
C ASP A 79 -11.04 8.88 -4.95
N ASP A 80 -9.98 8.29 -5.51
CA ASP A 80 -10.03 7.41 -6.68
C ASP A 80 -10.90 6.15 -6.45
N TYR A 81 -11.29 5.89 -5.19
CA TYR A 81 -12.22 4.85 -4.76
C TYR A 81 -13.46 5.47 -4.08
N PRO A 82 -14.37 6.12 -4.83
CA PRO A 82 -15.62 6.59 -4.27
C PRO A 82 -16.44 5.38 -3.79
N VAL A 83 -17.23 5.57 -2.73
CA VAL A 83 -18.14 4.53 -2.19
C VAL A 83 -19.02 3.90 -3.28
N GLU A 84 -19.36 4.67 -4.30
CA GLU A 84 -20.12 4.24 -5.47
C GLU A 84 -19.40 3.15 -6.28
N SER A 85 -18.07 3.18 -6.41
CA SER A 85 -17.30 2.10 -7.07
C SER A 85 -17.35 0.81 -6.27
N LEU A 86 -17.40 0.90 -4.93
CA LEU A 86 -17.58 -0.25 -4.05
C LEU A 86 -18.94 -0.92 -4.30
N ILE A 87 -20.00 -0.12 -4.52
CA ILE A 87 -21.37 -0.58 -4.76
C ILE A 87 -21.50 -1.24 -6.14
N ASP A 88 -20.88 -0.67 -7.16
CA ASP A 88 -20.92 -1.23 -8.51
C ASP A 88 -20.10 -2.53 -8.62
N GLU A 89 -18.97 -2.63 -7.93
CA GLU A 89 -18.21 -3.89 -7.82
C GLU A 89 -19.03 -5.00 -7.14
N LEU A 90 -19.88 -4.65 -6.17
CA LEU A 90 -20.81 -5.59 -5.52
C LEU A 90 -21.88 -6.11 -6.50
N ASP A 91 -22.49 -5.23 -7.30
CA ASP A 91 -23.48 -5.62 -8.31
C ASP A 91 -22.87 -6.54 -9.39
N ALA A 92 -21.60 -6.28 -9.75
CA ALA A 92 -20.85 -7.13 -10.65
C ALA A 92 -20.44 -8.48 -10.04
N LEU A 93 -20.41 -8.65 -8.72
CA LEU A 93 -20.26 -9.97 -8.07
C LEU A 93 -21.58 -10.75 -8.01
N LYS A 94 -22.72 -10.05 -8.01
CA LYS A 94 -24.07 -10.66 -8.03
C LYS A 94 -24.55 -11.09 -9.43
N GLY A 95 -23.67 -11.02 -10.43
CA GLY A 95 -23.98 -11.37 -11.82
C GLY A 95 -24.73 -10.27 -12.59
N GLY A 96 -24.77 -9.05 -12.07
CA GLY A 96 -25.18 -7.86 -12.84
C GLY A 96 -24.14 -7.53 -13.91
N ASP A 97 -24.60 -7.00 -15.05
CA ASP A 97 -23.71 -6.50 -16.10
C ASP A 97 -23.01 -5.23 -15.57
N PRO A 98 -21.68 -5.24 -15.35
CA PRO A 98 -20.99 -4.10 -14.76
C PRO A 98 -21.17 -2.89 -15.67
N GLN A 99 -21.82 -1.84 -15.18
CA GLN A 99 -21.80 -0.56 -15.86
C GLN A 99 -20.35 -0.05 -15.86
N PRO A 100 -19.82 0.43 -17.00
CA PRO A 100 -18.47 0.96 -17.04
C PRO A 100 -18.43 2.22 -16.17
N VAL A 101 -17.78 2.10 -15.01
CA VAL A 101 -17.55 3.22 -14.12
C VAL A 101 -16.65 4.19 -14.85
N LYS A 102 -17.16 5.38 -15.18
CA LYS A 102 -16.33 6.51 -15.60
C LYS A 102 -15.66 7.06 -14.37
N HIS A 103 -14.60 6.41 -13.91
CA HIS A 103 -13.66 7.07 -13.03
C HIS A 103 -13.09 8.25 -13.81
N ALA A 104 -13.32 9.46 -13.34
CA ALA A 104 -12.41 10.54 -13.65
C ALA A 104 -11.14 10.27 -12.85
N LEU A 105 -10.29 9.37 -13.34
CA LEU A 105 -8.91 9.33 -12.86
C LEU A 105 -8.41 10.76 -12.94
N SER A 106 -7.90 11.31 -11.83
CA SER A 106 -7.31 12.65 -11.88
C SER A 106 -6.29 12.65 -13.01
N ALA A 107 -6.51 13.49 -14.02
CA ALA A 107 -5.60 13.61 -15.17
C ALA A 107 -4.21 14.14 -14.78
N ASN A 108 -3.98 14.39 -13.48
CA ASN A 108 -2.76 14.91 -12.91
C ASN A 108 -1.83 13.82 -12.36
N SER A 109 -2.31 12.58 -12.15
CA SER A 109 -1.45 11.44 -11.79
C SER A 109 -0.45 11.14 -12.92
N GLN A 110 0.79 10.80 -12.57
CA GLN A 110 1.89 10.68 -13.52
C GLN A 110 2.80 9.50 -13.20
N ILE A 111 3.19 8.78 -14.26
CA ILE A 111 4.38 7.95 -14.29
C ILE A 111 5.42 8.63 -15.18
N ILE A 112 6.64 8.77 -14.69
CA ILE A 112 7.74 9.41 -15.42
C ILE A 112 8.85 8.39 -15.61
N PHE A 113 9.19 8.11 -16.87
CA PHE A 113 10.34 7.27 -17.21
C PHE A 113 11.58 8.13 -17.47
N GLY A 114 12.66 7.82 -16.77
CA GLY A 114 13.99 8.41 -16.93
C GLY A 114 14.32 9.56 -16.00
N ALA A 115 13.42 9.91 -15.08
CA ALA A 115 13.55 11.10 -14.24
C ALA A 115 12.60 11.09 -13.03
N VAL A 116 12.77 12.10 -12.18
CA VAL A 116 11.88 12.46 -11.07
C VAL A 116 11.37 13.90 -11.26
N ASP A 117 10.30 14.27 -10.57
CA ASP A 117 9.74 15.62 -10.62
C ASP A 117 9.63 16.22 -9.20
N HIS A 118 10.55 17.12 -8.86
CA HIS A 118 10.55 17.81 -7.56
C HIS A 118 9.33 18.69 -7.32
N GLN A 119 8.51 19.02 -8.32
CA GLN A 119 7.27 19.76 -8.10
C GLN A 119 6.22 18.92 -7.36
N HIS A 120 6.44 17.59 -7.30
CA HIS A 120 5.50 16.63 -6.76
C HIS A 120 5.91 16.01 -5.40
N TYR A 121 7.00 16.48 -4.80
CA TYR A 121 7.42 16.07 -3.46
C TYR A 121 8.16 17.16 -2.68
N GLU A 122 8.15 17.05 -1.36
CA GLU A 122 8.90 17.94 -0.46
C GLU A 122 10.17 17.25 0.07
N GLY A 123 11.22 18.04 0.28
CA GLY A 123 12.48 17.54 0.81
C GLY A 123 13.32 16.81 -0.25
N CYS A 124 13.97 15.72 0.17
CA CYS A 124 14.81 14.87 -0.67
C CYS A 124 14.22 13.46 -0.74
N LEU A 125 14.49 12.75 -1.83
CA LEU A 125 14.24 11.31 -1.89
C LEU A 125 15.18 10.57 -0.92
N HIS A 126 14.59 9.81 -0.01
CA HIS A 126 15.30 8.87 0.84
C HIS A 126 15.38 7.53 0.12
N TRP A 127 16.58 7.17 -0.34
CA TRP A 127 16.82 5.96 -1.12
C TRP A 127 17.10 4.74 -0.24
N HIS A 128 16.44 3.64 -0.55
CA HIS A 128 16.47 2.35 0.16
C HIS A 128 16.85 1.24 -0.82
N GLU A 129 17.91 0.49 -0.50
CA GLU A 129 18.44 -0.57 -1.38
C GLU A 129 17.55 -1.81 -1.36
N LEU A 130 17.39 -2.46 -2.52
CA LEU A 130 16.57 -3.65 -2.68
C LEU A 130 17.29 -4.94 -2.31
N GLY A 131 16.52 -6.04 -2.19
CA GLY A 131 17.06 -7.39 -2.11
C GLY A 131 17.85 -7.66 -0.84
N GLN A 132 17.58 -6.91 0.23
CA GLN A 132 18.26 -7.06 1.52
C GLN A 132 17.66 -8.19 2.37
N PHE A 133 16.50 -8.74 1.98
CA PHE A 133 15.83 -9.79 2.74
C PHE A 133 16.20 -11.18 2.24
N HIS A 134 16.73 -11.99 3.17
CA HIS A 134 17.08 -13.38 2.94
C HIS A 134 16.63 -14.20 4.14
N ASP A 135 15.97 -15.32 3.90
CA ASP A 135 15.68 -16.30 4.94
C ASP A 135 16.45 -17.61 4.70
N ASN A 136 16.10 -18.67 5.42
CA ASN A 136 16.75 -19.98 5.29
C ASN A 136 16.48 -20.65 3.93
N GLU A 137 15.54 -20.13 3.15
CA GLU A 137 15.12 -20.60 1.82
C GLU A 137 15.71 -19.71 0.69
N GLY A 138 16.32 -18.58 1.04
CA GLY A 138 17.03 -17.66 0.14
C GLY A 138 16.32 -16.31 -0.01
N ASP A 139 16.46 -15.70 -1.18
CA ASP A 139 15.87 -14.42 -1.56
C ASP A 139 14.39 -14.64 -1.91
N ILE A 140 13.52 -14.75 -0.90
CA ILE A 140 12.10 -15.13 -1.14
C ILE A 140 11.29 -14.07 -1.90
N PHE A 141 11.79 -12.83 -1.97
CA PHE A 141 11.19 -11.74 -2.75
C PHE A 141 12.08 -11.31 -3.93
N LYS A 142 12.93 -12.21 -4.41
CA LYS A 142 13.77 -11.92 -5.57
C LYS A 142 12.93 -11.52 -6.77
N GLY A 143 13.19 -10.32 -7.25
CA GLY A 143 12.58 -9.76 -8.46
C GLY A 143 11.34 -8.89 -8.23
N TYR A 144 10.96 -8.68 -6.98
CA TYR A 144 10.06 -7.61 -6.56
C TYR A 144 10.85 -6.33 -6.25
N TRP A 145 10.13 -5.22 -6.06
CA TRP A 145 10.67 -4.00 -5.48
C TRP A 145 10.62 -4.10 -3.95
N ASP A 146 11.43 -4.99 -3.39
CA ASP A 146 11.44 -5.32 -1.98
C ASP A 146 12.40 -4.44 -1.17
N ILE A 147 11.95 -3.95 -0.02
CA ILE A 147 12.75 -3.18 0.94
C ILE A 147 12.74 -3.84 2.30
N LYS A 148 13.89 -3.78 2.99
CA LYS A 148 13.98 -4.23 4.37
C LYS A 148 13.42 -3.17 5.30
N LEU A 149 12.49 -3.58 6.15
CA LEU A 149 11.91 -2.74 7.18
C LEU A 149 12.68 -2.90 8.49
N ASP A 150 12.88 -1.80 9.22
CA ASP A 150 13.40 -1.83 10.59
C ASP A 150 12.31 -2.24 11.59
N HIS A 151 11.09 -1.76 11.37
CA HIS A 151 9.88 -2.11 12.12
C HIS A 151 8.64 -1.50 11.46
N VAL A 152 7.50 -2.14 11.69
CA VAL A 152 6.17 -1.55 11.49
C VAL A 152 5.54 -1.37 12.86
N ARG A 153 5.01 -0.17 13.14
CA ARG A 153 4.42 0.16 14.45
C ARG A 153 3.02 0.70 14.33
N VAL A 154 2.20 0.34 15.31
CA VAL A 154 0.94 1.02 15.64
C VAL A 154 1.00 1.42 17.10
N GLN A 155 0.64 2.67 17.41
CA GLN A 155 0.71 3.19 18.79
C GLN A 155 2.12 3.04 19.45
N GLY A 156 3.19 3.06 18.65
CA GLY A 156 4.57 2.87 19.13
C GLY A 156 4.93 1.42 19.50
N VAL A 157 4.05 0.45 19.25
CA VAL A 157 4.29 -0.98 19.48
C VAL A 157 4.65 -1.67 18.16
N ASP A 158 5.73 -2.45 18.15
CA ASP A 158 6.16 -3.22 16.99
C ASP A 158 5.15 -4.32 16.65
N LEU A 159 4.77 -4.37 15.37
CA LEU A 159 3.93 -5.43 14.80
C LEU A 159 4.77 -6.65 14.41
N PRO A 160 4.19 -7.86 14.47
CA PRO A 160 4.85 -9.07 13.99
C PRO A 160 5.10 -9.02 12.48
N SER A 161 6.03 -9.87 12.01
CA SER A 161 6.29 -10.08 10.57
C SER A 161 6.56 -8.77 9.81
N SER A 162 7.39 -7.91 10.41
CA SER A 162 7.62 -6.52 10.02
C SER A 162 8.99 -6.29 9.40
N GLU A 163 9.65 -7.33 8.86
CA GLU A 163 11.03 -7.23 8.36
C GLU A 163 11.15 -6.83 6.88
N ILE A 164 10.08 -6.93 6.09
CA ILE A 164 10.12 -6.66 4.64
C ILE A 164 8.81 -6.09 4.13
N ALA A 165 8.92 -5.22 3.13
CA ALA A 165 7.81 -4.78 2.30
C ALA A 165 8.14 -4.89 0.81
N ILE A 166 7.12 -5.13 -0.01
CA ILE A 166 7.15 -4.94 -1.46
C ILE A 166 6.43 -3.62 -1.76
N VAL A 167 7.03 -2.78 -2.59
CA VAL A 167 6.40 -1.54 -3.08
C VAL A 167 5.71 -1.83 -4.41
N ASP A 168 4.38 -1.82 -4.43
CA ASP A 168 3.59 -2.40 -5.52
C ASP A 168 2.44 -1.49 -5.95
N SER A 169 2.61 -0.83 -7.10
CA SER A 169 1.56 0.00 -7.70
C SER A 169 0.38 -0.81 -8.28
N GLY A 170 0.45 -2.14 -8.25
CA GLY A 170 -0.66 -3.03 -8.62
C GLY A 170 -1.63 -3.32 -7.49
N SER A 171 -1.36 -2.81 -6.28
CA SER A 171 -2.15 -3.08 -5.08
C SER A 171 -2.87 -1.82 -4.60
N THR A 172 -4.20 -1.86 -4.52
CA THR A 172 -5.00 -0.72 -4.02
C THR A 172 -4.92 -0.53 -2.51
N PHE A 173 -4.78 -1.63 -1.77
CA PHE A 173 -4.75 -1.65 -0.31
C PHE A 173 -3.31 -1.84 0.18
N LEU A 174 -3.06 -1.50 1.45
CA LEU A 174 -1.95 -2.09 2.16
C LEU A 174 -2.31 -3.54 2.42
N VAL A 175 -1.37 -4.45 2.20
CA VAL A 175 -1.55 -5.86 2.56
C VAL A 175 -0.49 -6.23 3.57
N GLY A 176 -0.90 -6.84 4.67
CA GLY A 176 0.01 -7.24 5.72
C GLY A 176 -0.29 -8.65 6.23
N PRO A 177 0.61 -9.21 7.04
CA PRO A 177 0.43 -10.51 7.66
C PRO A 177 -0.78 -10.47 8.60
N SER A 178 -1.57 -11.55 8.61
CA SER A 178 -2.85 -11.57 9.34
C SER A 178 -2.71 -11.19 10.82
N ASP A 179 -1.67 -11.64 11.52
CA ASP A 179 -1.44 -11.31 12.93
C ASP A 179 -1.14 -9.81 13.16
N ALA A 180 -0.40 -9.18 12.25
CA ALA A 180 -0.13 -7.75 12.30
C ALA A 180 -1.38 -6.91 12.02
N VAL A 181 -2.19 -7.31 11.03
CA VAL A 181 -3.43 -6.60 10.67
C VAL A 181 -4.50 -6.78 11.76
N SER A 182 -4.60 -7.96 12.37
CA SER A 182 -5.41 -8.19 13.58
C SER A 182 -5.00 -7.28 14.72
N ALA A 183 -3.70 -7.12 14.98
CA ALA A 183 -3.21 -6.21 16.01
C ALA A 183 -3.58 -4.75 15.72
N ILE A 184 -3.54 -4.31 14.45
CA ILE A 184 -4.02 -2.97 14.05
C ILE A 184 -5.52 -2.81 14.35
N ALA A 185 -6.35 -3.76 13.90
CA ALA A 185 -7.80 -3.70 14.09
C ALA A 185 -8.18 -3.68 15.59
N ILE A 186 -7.56 -4.55 16.40
CA ILE A 186 -7.80 -4.63 17.85
C ILE A 186 -7.33 -3.35 18.56
N THR A 187 -6.13 -2.84 18.24
CA THR A 187 -5.57 -1.63 18.85
C THR A 187 -6.45 -0.39 18.58
N ASN A 188 -7.16 -0.39 17.46
CA ASN A 188 -8.04 0.68 17.04
C ASN A 188 -9.53 0.41 17.32
N GLU A 189 -9.84 -0.60 18.16
CA GLU A 189 -11.21 -0.95 18.58
C GLU A 189 -12.18 -1.14 17.40
N MET A 190 -11.71 -1.74 16.31
CA MET A 190 -12.52 -1.99 15.11
C MET A 190 -13.37 -3.26 15.26
N ASP A 191 -14.53 -3.28 14.59
CA ASP A 191 -15.30 -4.50 14.37
C ASP A 191 -14.74 -5.22 13.12
N CYS A 192 -14.57 -6.54 13.17
CA CYS A 192 -14.08 -7.36 12.06
C CYS A 192 -15.17 -8.27 11.46
N PHE A 193 -15.04 -8.55 10.16
CA PHE A 193 -16.06 -9.21 9.36
C PHE A 193 -15.48 -10.34 8.51
N ASP A 194 -16.16 -11.49 8.51
CA ASP A 194 -16.02 -12.53 7.50
C ASP A 194 -17.07 -12.29 6.41
N LEU A 195 -16.61 -12.24 5.16
CA LEU A 195 -17.35 -11.88 3.97
C LEU A 195 -17.36 -13.04 2.94
N SER A 196 -16.94 -14.24 3.36
CA SER A 196 -16.97 -15.47 2.56
C SER A 196 -18.37 -15.81 2.03
N ASN A 197 -19.41 -15.44 2.78
CA ASN A 197 -20.79 -15.41 2.28
C ASN A 197 -21.22 -13.95 2.02
N PRO A 198 -21.24 -13.50 0.75
CA PRO A 198 -21.56 -12.12 0.45
C PRO A 198 -23.02 -11.77 0.78
N ASP A 199 -23.95 -12.73 0.78
CA ASP A 199 -25.35 -12.44 1.13
C ASP A 199 -25.57 -12.33 2.65
N GLU A 200 -24.67 -12.93 3.44
CA GLU A 200 -24.75 -13.00 4.90
C GLU A 200 -23.38 -12.75 5.53
N PRO A 201 -22.93 -11.49 5.59
CA PRO A 201 -21.65 -11.17 6.19
C PRO A 201 -21.70 -11.30 7.71
N GLU A 202 -20.66 -11.88 8.31
CA GLU A 202 -20.65 -12.28 9.73
C GLU A 202 -19.64 -11.47 10.55
N PHE A 203 -20.00 -11.14 11.79
CA PHE A 203 -19.04 -10.58 12.74
C PHE A 203 -18.16 -11.69 13.27
N VAL A 204 -16.86 -11.45 13.27
CA VAL A 204 -15.86 -12.37 13.81
C VAL A 204 -14.94 -11.66 14.78
N ASP A 205 -14.30 -12.42 15.65
CA ASP A 205 -13.20 -11.89 16.46
C ASP A 205 -12.03 -11.52 15.52
N CYS A 206 -11.46 -10.34 15.70
CA CYS A 206 -10.38 -9.84 14.83
C CYS A 206 -9.11 -10.71 14.89
N ASP A 207 -8.92 -11.50 15.94
CA ASP A 207 -7.85 -12.49 16.12
C ASP A 207 -8.29 -13.92 15.76
N SER A 208 -9.39 -14.08 15.02
CA SER A 208 -9.83 -15.38 14.50
C SER A 208 -8.70 -16.07 13.74
N PRO A 209 -8.46 -17.38 13.97
CA PRO A 209 -7.43 -18.13 13.25
C PRO A 209 -7.72 -18.27 11.75
N GLU A 210 -8.96 -18.05 11.34
CA GLU A 210 -9.38 -18.05 9.93
C GLU A 210 -9.19 -16.67 9.28
N GLY A 211 -8.78 -15.65 10.06
CA GLY A 211 -8.64 -14.27 9.62
C GLY A 211 -9.98 -13.53 9.58
N PHE A 212 -9.98 -12.36 8.94
CA PHE A 212 -11.16 -11.58 8.61
C PHE A 212 -10.94 -10.90 7.25
N ASP A 213 -12.02 -10.57 6.57
CA ASP A 213 -11.97 -9.96 5.23
C ASP A 213 -12.05 -8.44 5.26
N ALA A 214 -12.70 -7.85 6.27
CA ALA A 214 -12.78 -6.41 6.46
C ALA A 214 -12.81 -6.01 7.94
N ALA A 215 -12.33 -4.80 8.24
CA ALA A 215 -12.44 -4.17 9.55
C ALA A 215 -13.04 -2.77 9.41
N ALA A 216 -14.00 -2.41 10.27
CA ALA A 216 -14.66 -1.12 10.22
C ALA A 216 -14.98 -0.58 11.61
N ALA A 217 -15.16 0.72 11.72
CA ALA A 217 -15.44 1.42 12.96
C ALA A 217 -16.36 2.63 12.75
N ASP A 218 -16.87 3.20 13.84
CA ASP A 218 -17.45 4.55 13.79
C ASP A 218 -16.34 5.55 13.43
N CYS A 219 -16.57 6.39 12.41
CA CYS A 219 -15.60 7.41 12.02
C CYS A 219 -15.27 8.43 13.13
N ALA A 220 -16.09 8.56 14.17
CA ALA A 220 -15.81 9.39 15.33
C ALA A 220 -14.74 8.81 16.27
N LEU A 221 -14.42 7.52 16.19
CA LEU A 221 -13.39 6.90 17.03
C LEU A 221 -12.00 7.40 16.62
N PRO A 222 -11.10 7.67 17.59
CA PRO A 222 -9.71 7.95 17.29
C PRO A 222 -9.06 6.69 16.70
N MET A 223 -8.14 6.87 15.76
CA MET A 223 -7.33 5.79 15.20
C MET A 223 -5.86 6.21 15.29
N TYR A 224 -4.99 5.28 15.64
CA TYR A 224 -3.55 5.49 15.67
C TYR A 224 -2.96 5.40 14.27
N ASP A 225 -1.95 6.23 14.02
CA ASP A 225 -1.17 6.18 12.79
C ASP A 225 -0.42 4.83 12.67
N LEU A 226 -0.24 4.39 11.43
CA LEU A 226 0.61 3.24 11.09
C LEU A 226 1.97 3.77 10.60
N GLU A 227 3.06 3.25 11.18
CA GLU A 227 4.41 3.74 10.94
C GLU A 227 5.29 2.62 10.36
N PHE A 228 5.86 2.85 9.18
CA PHE A 228 6.85 1.99 8.54
C PHE A 228 8.22 2.66 8.64
N THR A 229 9.18 2.03 9.29
CA THR A 229 10.55 2.57 9.36
C THR A 229 11.48 1.76 8.45
N VAL A 230 12.24 2.48 7.61
CA VAL A 230 13.18 1.94 6.62
C VAL A 230 14.48 2.72 6.71
N ASP A 231 15.60 2.04 6.96
CA ASP A 231 16.93 2.68 7.15
C ASP A 231 16.92 3.86 8.14
N GLY A 232 16.16 3.73 9.23
CA GLY A 232 15.99 4.76 10.26
C GLY A 232 15.08 5.93 9.88
N VAL A 233 14.47 5.92 8.70
CA VAL A 233 13.48 6.92 8.25
C VAL A 233 12.07 6.37 8.46
N THR A 234 11.24 7.10 9.20
CA THR A 234 9.85 6.69 9.49
C THR A 234 8.87 7.33 8.52
N HIS A 235 8.15 6.48 7.79
CA HIS A 235 7.03 6.80 6.91
C HIS A 235 5.73 6.51 7.64
N ARG A 236 4.99 7.57 7.95
CA ARG A 236 3.75 7.52 8.71
C ARG A 236 2.53 7.65 7.79
N LEU A 237 1.51 6.83 8.02
CA LEU A 237 0.19 6.89 7.40
C LEU A 237 -0.84 7.23 8.49
N THR A 238 -1.60 8.31 8.27
CA THR A 238 -2.58 8.79 9.25
C THR A 238 -3.91 8.07 9.14
N LYS A 239 -4.79 8.33 10.09
CA LYS A 239 -6.20 7.90 10.05
C LYS A 239 -6.86 8.18 8.69
N GLU A 240 -6.63 9.37 8.13
CA GLU A 240 -7.23 9.79 6.86
C GLU A 240 -6.67 9.01 5.68
N ASP A 241 -5.39 8.61 5.73
CA ASP A 241 -4.78 7.77 4.70
C ASP A 241 -5.34 6.33 4.77
N LEU A 242 -5.60 5.82 5.98
CA LEU A 242 -5.93 4.42 6.27
C LEU A 242 -7.42 4.08 6.24
N LEU A 243 -8.32 5.06 6.10
CA LEU A 243 -9.76 4.83 6.19
C LEU A 243 -10.50 5.30 4.93
N VAL A 244 -11.49 4.52 4.48
CA VAL A 244 -12.55 5.01 3.58
C VAL A 244 -13.75 5.38 4.42
N VAL A 245 -14.26 6.60 4.25
CA VAL A 245 -15.49 7.07 4.89
C VAL A 245 -16.68 6.71 4.02
N VAL A 246 -17.66 6.04 4.62
CA VAL A 246 -18.91 5.69 3.95
C VAL A 246 -20.08 6.28 4.70
N GLU A 247 -20.80 7.15 4.02
CA GLU A 247 -22.02 7.77 4.54
C GLU A 247 -23.18 6.76 4.53
N THR A 248 -23.82 6.57 5.67
CA THR A 248 -25.00 5.72 5.80
C THR A 248 -26.15 6.45 6.48
N THR A 249 -27.36 5.89 6.38
CA THR A 249 -28.54 6.41 7.08
C THR A 249 -28.40 6.44 8.62
N LEU A 250 -27.37 5.80 9.18
CA LEU A 250 -27.09 5.73 10.62
C LEU A 250 -25.81 6.47 11.01
N GLY A 251 -25.28 7.32 10.13
CA GLY A 251 -24.03 8.04 10.28
C GLY A 251 -22.85 7.41 9.52
N PRO A 252 -21.70 8.10 9.50
CA PRO A 252 -20.53 7.67 8.75
C PRO A 252 -19.87 6.44 9.40
N ILE A 253 -19.49 5.49 8.56
CA ILE A 253 -18.72 4.29 8.93
C ILE A 253 -17.38 4.39 8.23
N CYS A 254 -16.31 4.08 8.96
CA CYS A 254 -14.96 4.11 8.44
C CYS A 254 -14.45 2.69 8.27
N ILE A 255 -14.01 2.35 7.06
CA ILE A 255 -13.50 1.02 6.75
C ILE A 255 -11.98 1.07 6.59
N LEU A 256 -11.29 0.11 7.20
CA LEU A 256 -9.85 -0.01 7.15
C LEU A 256 -9.37 -0.35 5.75
N ARG A 257 -8.37 0.40 5.27
CA ARG A 257 -7.70 0.17 3.99
C ARG A 257 -6.48 -0.74 4.08
N VAL A 258 -6.47 -1.61 5.07
CA VAL A 258 -5.40 -2.60 5.32
C VAL A 258 -6.04 -3.98 5.29
N MET A 259 -5.58 -4.82 4.37
CA MET A 259 -6.04 -6.19 4.22
C MET A 259 -5.04 -7.15 4.87
N SER A 260 -5.57 -8.18 5.51
CA SER A 260 -4.76 -9.32 5.95
C SER A 260 -4.59 -10.33 4.83
N ASP A 261 -3.39 -10.91 4.74
CA ASP A 261 -3.13 -12.13 3.98
C ASP A 261 -2.48 -13.16 4.92
N LEU A 262 -3.03 -14.38 4.95
CA LEU A 262 -2.59 -15.46 5.83
C LEU A 262 -1.25 -16.09 5.41
N GLN A 263 -0.85 -15.93 4.16
CA GLN A 263 0.35 -16.54 3.58
C GLN A 263 1.49 -15.53 3.38
N LEU A 264 1.17 -14.25 3.34
CA LEU A 264 2.14 -13.19 3.15
C LEU A 264 3.05 -13.04 4.38
N ARG A 265 4.36 -13.20 4.16
CA ARG A 265 5.43 -12.99 5.16
C ARG A 265 6.10 -11.64 4.96
N GLY A 266 5.33 -10.57 5.09
CA GLY A 266 5.78 -9.19 4.87
C GLY A 266 4.63 -8.27 4.52
N TRP A 267 4.96 -7.08 4.03
CA TRP A 267 3.99 -6.04 3.68
C TRP A 267 3.95 -5.77 2.19
N ILE A 268 2.82 -5.29 1.70
CA ILE A 268 2.68 -4.69 0.37
C ILE A 268 2.25 -3.25 0.55
N LEU A 269 3.08 -2.33 0.06
CA LEU A 269 2.83 -0.90 0.07
C LEU A 269 2.19 -0.52 -1.26
N GLY A 270 0.85 -0.48 -1.25
CA GLY A 270 0.01 -0.15 -2.38
C GLY A 270 -0.35 1.34 -2.50
N ASP A 271 -1.44 1.65 -3.20
CA ASP A 271 -1.92 3.00 -3.53
C ASP A 271 -1.99 3.94 -2.32
N ILE A 272 -2.35 3.44 -1.14
CA ILE A 272 -2.40 4.23 0.09
C ILE A 272 -1.03 4.84 0.42
N PHE A 273 0.04 4.08 0.21
CA PHE A 273 1.39 4.57 0.41
C PHE A 273 1.75 5.59 -0.69
N PHE A 274 1.42 5.33 -1.95
CA PHE A 274 1.67 6.24 -3.07
C PHE A 274 0.86 7.55 -3.02
N ASN A 275 -0.32 7.53 -2.39
CA ASN A 275 -1.14 8.72 -2.15
C ASN A 275 -0.47 9.67 -1.17
N ARG A 276 0.33 9.13 -0.24
CA ARG A 276 1.06 9.90 0.77
C ARG A 276 2.48 10.23 0.36
N TYR A 277 3.14 9.34 -0.36
CA TYR A 277 4.56 9.43 -0.71
C TYR A 277 4.76 9.36 -2.21
N TYR A 278 5.56 10.30 -2.72
CA TYR A 278 6.14 10.17 -4.04
C TYR A 278 7.17 9.04 -4.03
N ALA A 279 7.16 8.19 -5.06
CA ALA A 279 8.05 7.04 -5.14
C ALA A 279 8.88 7.07 -6.42
N ALA A 280 10.19 6.88 -6.30
CA ALA A 280 11.12 6.71 -7.41
C ALA A 280 11.77 5.33 -7.35
N PHE A 281 12.01 4.74 -8.51
CA PHE A 281 12.46 3.37 -8.68
C PHE A 281 13.68 3.36 -9.58
N ASP A 282 14.86 3.13 -9.01
CA ASP A 282 16.15 3.15 -9.69
C ASP A 282 16.61 1.71 -9.92
N PHE A 283 16.41 1.21 -11.14
CA PHE A 283 16.77 -0.15 -11.56
C PHE A 283 18.17 -0.21 -12.18
N GLU A 284 18.92 0.89 -12.17
CA GLU A 284 20.38 0.83 -12.33
C GLU A 284 21.03 0.43 -11.01
N MET A 285 20.63 1.11 -9.94
CA MET A 285 21.21 0.96 -8.61
C MET A 285 20.48 -0.06 -7.72
N ASN A 286 19.32 -0.59 -8.16
CA ASN A 286 18.45 -1.49 -7.39
C ASN A 286 18.03 -0.87 -6.05
N ARG A 287 17.31 0.25 -6.11
CA ARG A 287 16.83 0.98 -4.93
C ARG A 287 15.51 1.71 -5.21
N VAL A 288 14.75 2.00 -4.16
CA VAL A 288 13.55 2.83 -4.21
C VAL A 288 13.70 4.07 -3.34
N GLY A 289 13.17 5.19 -3.78
CA GLY A 289 13.28 6.48 -3.12
C GLY A 289 11.91 7.01 -2.71
N PHE A 290 11.76 7.46 -1.47
CA PHE A 290 10.51 8.04 -0.98
C PHE A 290 10.68 9.48 -0.50
N ALA A 291 9.68 10.31 -0.76
CA ALA A 291 9.54 11.65 -0.20
C ALA A 291 8.06 11.98 0.02
N PRO A 292 7.70 12.81 1.02
CA PRO A 292 6.31 13.27 1.19
C PRO A 292 5.78 13.88 -0.11
N ARG A 293 4.65 13.38 -0.59
CA ARG A 293 4.02 13.85 -1.83
C ARG A 293 3.38 15.22 -1.60
N VAL A 294 3.51 16.10 -2.59
CA VAL A 294 2.74 17.34 -2.66
C VAL A 294 2.25 17.60 -4.08
N GLN A 295 1.17 18.37 -4.21
CA GLN A 295 0.66 18.73 -5.54
C GLN A 295 1.53 19.80 -6.21
N ASN A 296 2.06 20.74 -5.42
CA ASN A 296 2.91 21.82 -5.89
C ASN A 296 3.96 22.15 -4.82
N ALA A 297 5.17 21.61 -4.96
CA ALA A 297 6.27 21.90 -4.04
C ALA A 297 6.67 23.37 -4.10
N LEU A 298 6.87 23.97 -2.92
CA LEU A 298 7.39 25.31 -2.78
C LEU A 298 8.87 25.24 -2.38
N GLY A 299 9.77 25.55 -3.30
CA GLY A 299 11.20 25.56 -2.99
C GLY A 299 12.08 25.18 -4.16
N GLN A 300 13.39 25.12 -3.90
CA GLN A 300 14.32 24.52 -4.85
C GLN A 300 14.37 23.01 -4.64
N PRO A 301 14.57 22.21 -5.70
CA PRO A 301 14.79 20.78 -5.58
C PRO A 301 15.97 20.48 -4.66
N CYS A 302 15.90 19.32 -3.99
CA CYS A 302 17.04 18.80 -3.26
C CYS A 302 18.26 18.64 -4.18
N GLU A 303 19.44 19.09 -3.72
CA GLU A 303 20.68 19.02 -4.52
C GLU A 303 21.04 17.56 -4.89
N ALA A 304 20.71 16.60 -4.02
CA ALA A 304 20.95 15.18 -4.27
C ALA A 304 20.10 14.61 -5.43
N ASP A 305 18.89 15.16 -5.62
CA ASP A 305 17.94 14.67 -6.63
C ASP A 305 18.07 15.42 -7.97
N TRP A 306 18.77 16.55 -7.97
CA TRP A 306 19.01 17.40 -9.15
C TRP A 306 19.45 16.63 -10.42
N PRO A 307 20.34 15.62 -10.37
CA PRO A 307 20.75 14.88 -11.58
C PRO A 307 19.60 14.11 -12.26
N LEU A 308 18.54 13.77 -11.52
CA LEU A 308 17.38 13.01 -11.99
C LEU A 308 16.18 13.92 -12.28
N ASP A 309 16.18 15.16 -11.84
CA ASP A 309 15.03 16.05 -11.94
C ASP A 309 14.68 16.46 -13.39
N ILE A 310 13.40 16.35 -13.78
CA ILE A 310 12.94 16.70 -15.14
C ILE A 310 13.10 18.18 -15.48
N HIS A 311 13.12 19.07 -14.48
CA HIS A 311 13.25 20.51 -14.70
C HIS A 311 14.71 20.96 -14.76
N ASN A 312 15.66 20.08 -14.43
CA ASN A 312 17.07 20.32 -14.59
C ASN A 312 17.48 20.24 -16.08
N LYS A 313 17.50 21.41 -16.75
CA LYS A 313 17.92 21.56 -18.16
C LYS A 313 19.45 21.54 -18.35
N GLY A 314 20.22 20.94 -17.44
CA GLY A 314 21.68 20.92 -17.52
C GLY A 314 22.35 22.25 -17.17
N GLN A 315 21.65 23.12 -16.44
CA GLN A 315 22.28 24.27 -15.80
C GLN A 315 22.79 23.78 -14.45
N GLY A 316 24.11 23.84 -14.21
CA GLY A 316 24.66 23.51 -12.90
C GLY A 316 24.01 24.32 -11.78
N LEU A 317 24.24 23.90 -10.53
CA LEU A 317 23.72 24.54 -9.32
C LEU A 317 23.67 26.08 -9.47
N PRO A 318 22.55 26.76 -9.18
CA PRO A 318 22.59 28.21 -8.98
C PRO A 318 23.63 28.46 -7.90
N THR A 319 24.72 29.15 -8.24
CA THR A 319 25.74 29.50 -7.26
C THR A 319 25.06 30.28 -6.15
N LEU A 320 24.88 29.65 -4.99
CA LEU A 320 24.37 30.33 -3.80
C LEU A 320 25.32 31.49 -3.54
N ASN A 321 24.79 32.71 -3.67
CA ASN A 321 25.55 33.91 -3.36
C ASN A 321 25.81 33.90 -1.84
N PRO A 322 27.07 33.93 -1.35
CA PRO A 322 27.36 33.84 0.08
C PRO A 322 26.70 34.94 0.93
N ALA A 323 26.20 36.00 0.29
CA ALA A 323 25.50 37.10 0.94
C ALA A 323 24.09 36.75 1.47
N THR A 324 23.45 35.69 0.98
CA THR A 324 22.08 35.32 1.41
C THR A 324 22.03 34.45 2.67
N VAL A 325 23.15 33.86 3.08
CA VAL A 325 23.24 32.93 4.24
C VAL A 325 23.38 33.67 5.59
N LEU A 326 23.63 34.98 5.58
CA LEU A 326 23.90 35.74 6.81
C LEU A 326 22.68 36.40 7.47
N SER A 327 21.45 36.09 7.06
CA SER A 327 20.25 36.78 7.60
C SER A 327 19.29 35.93 8.45
N GLU A 328 19.57 34.64 8.69
CA GLU A 328 18.68 33.78 9.51
C GLU A 328 19.28 33.28 10.83
N THR A 329 20.51 33.64 11.17
CA THR A 329 21.06 33.35 12.51
C THR A 329 21.09 34.59 13.37
N LEU A 330 19.96 34.90 14.02
CA LEU A 330 19.88 35.66 15.29
C LEU A 330 18.43 35.65 15.82
N ALA A 331 17.94 34.49 16.24
CA ALA A 331 16.89 34.41 17.25
C ALA A 331 17.56 34.22 18.63
N PRO A 332 17.22 35.00 19.68
CA PRO A 332 17.92 34.92 20.95
C PRO A 332 17.58 33.63 21.71
N ALA A 333 18.61 32.88 22.07
CA ALA A 333 18.51 31.73 22.96
C ALA A 333 17.98 32.17 24.34
N LEU A 334 16.81 31.66 24.72
CA LEU A 334 16.34 31.70 26.10
C LEU A 334 17.19 30.73 26.92
N ALA A 335 17.90 31.26 27.92
CA ALA A 335 18.75 30.51 28.83
C ALA A 335 17.92 29.54 29.70
N PRO A 336 18.37 28.29 29.92
CA PRO A 336 17.76 27.41 30.89
C PRO A 336 18.23 27.76 32.32
N SER A 337 17.26 27.96 33.21
CA SER A 337 17.47 28.17 34.64
C SER A 337 18.01 26.91 35.31
N MET A 338 19.18 27.02 35.94
CA MET A 338 19.81 25.98 36.76
C MET A 338 19.05 25.74 38.07
N LEU A 339 18.84 24.48 38.42
CA LEU A 339 18.59 24.03 39.79
C LEU A 339 19.66 22.99 40.18
N PRO A 340 20.05 22.89 41.47
CA PRO A 340 21.34 22.31 41.85
C PRO A 340 21.30 20.80 42.10
N LEU A 341 22.45 20.16 41.83
CA LEU A 341 22.81 18.80 42.21
C LEU A 341 22.57 18.50 43.70
N GLN A 342 22.04 17.31 43.99
CA GLN A 342 22.35 16.60 45.24
C GLN A 342 22.29 15.05 45.08
N ASN A 343 23.47 14.45 45.26
CA ASN A 343 23.83 13.14 45.81
C ASN A 343 23.28 11.82 45.25
N GLN A 344 24.20 11.03 44.68
CA GLN A 344 24.19 9.55 44.67
C GLN A 344 24.37 8.96 46.09
N PRO A 345 24.09 7.66 46.26
CA PRO A 345 25.19 6.68 46.17
C PRO A 345 24.83 5.37 45.44
N SER A 346 25.80 4.84 44.70
CA SER A 346 26.02 3.39 44.47
C SER A 346 27.10 2.92 45.50
N PRO A 347 27.39 1.61 45.76
CA PRO A 347 27.49 0.53 44.77
C PRO A 347 27.02 -0.87 45.25
N GLU A 348 26.96 -1.85 44.34
CA GLU A 348 27.72 -3.10 44.47
C GLU A 348 27.68 -3.94 43.19
N ALA A 349 28.85 -4.50 42.89
CA ALA A 349 29.13 -5.35 41.75
C ALA A 349 28.91 -6.82 42.12
N PHE A 350 28.52 -7.65 41.14
CA PHE A 350 28.79 -9.09 41.21
C PHE A 350 29.18 -9.67 39.85
N VAL A 351 30.01 -10.70 39.97
CA VAL A 351 30.96 -11.26 39.02
C VAL A 351 30.33 -12.33 38.12
N SER A 352 30.97 -12.53 36.96
CA SER A 352 30.85 -13.58 35.95
C SER A 352 30.74 -15.04 36.44
N SER A 353 30.11 -15.92 35.65
CA SER A 353 30.73 -17.20 35.21
C SER A 353 29.86 -18.01 34.23
N GLU A 354 30.49 -18.36 33.11
CA GLU A 354 30.55 -19.66 32.41
C GLU A 354 29.32 -20.40 31.85
N SER A 355 29.62 -20.95 30.67
CA SER A 355 28.89 -21.91 29.86
C SER A 355 28.89 -23.32 30.45
N THR A 356 27.91 -24.13 30.06
CA THR A 356 28.12 -25.56 29.82
C THR A 356 27.02 -26.13 28.93
N THR A 357 27.48 -26.75 27.85
CA THR A 357 26.79 -27.70 26.96
C THR A 357 26.37 -28.97 27.71
N VAL A 358 25.22 -29.59 27.37
CA VAL A 358 25.00 -31.05 27.23
C VAL A 358 23.65 -31.31 26.53
N SER A 359 23.67 -32.03 25.39
CA SER A 359 22.54 -32.78 24.80
C SER A 359 22.39 -34.14 25.52
N PRO A 360 21.23 -34.83 25.46
CA PRO A 360 21.13 -35.89 24.44
C PRO A 360 19.71 -36.28 23.93
N THR A 361 19.71 -36.79 22.69
CA THR A 361 18.90 -37.90 22.12
C THR A 361 17.38 -37.81 21.96
N ALA A 362 17.00 -37.51 20.71
CA ALA A 362 16.19 -38.31 19.78
C ALA A 362 15.16 -39.34 20.31
N LYS A 363 13.90 -39.14 19.91
CA LYS A 363 13.01 -40.20 19.41
C LYS A 363 12.18 -39.68 18.23
N ALA A 364 12.26 -40.42 17.13
CA ALA A 364 11.56 -40.20 15.87
C ALA A 364 10.07 -40.48 15.99
N THR A 365 9.25 -39.76 15.21
CA THR A 365 8.21 -40.35 14.33
C THR A 365 7.63 -39.32 13.36
N SER A 366 7.38 -39.82 12.14
CA SER A 366 6.48 -39.36 11.08
C SER A 366 6.73 -38.00 10.42
N SER A 367 7.41 -38.10 9.28
CA SER A 367 7.28 -37.26 8.09
C SER A 367 5.84 -36.84 7.79
N ILE A 368 5.61 -35.53 7.71
CA ILE A 368 4.64 -34.94 6.78
C ILE A 368 5.44 -33.93 5.96
N SER A 369 5.88 -34.40 4.80
CA SER A 369 6.19 -33.55 3.67
C SER A 369 4.87 -33.01 3.12
N SER A 370 4.58 -31.73 3.33
CA SER A 370 3.60 -30.98 2.54
C SER A 370 4.35 -29.79 1.95
N ALA A 371 5.06 -30.02 0.84
CA ALA A 371 4.51 -29.80 -0.49
C ALA A 371 4.37 -28.31 -0.77
N TRP A 372 5.53 -27.68 -1.01
CA TRP A 372 5.63 -26.53 -1.89
C TRP A 372 5.13 -26.98 -3.26
N SER A 373 3.90 -26.61 -3.64
CA SER A 373 3.54 -26.59 -5.04
C SER A 373 4.09 -25.29 -5.62
N SER A 374 5.29 -25.40 -6.18
CA SER A 374 5.77 -24.52 -7.24
C SER A 374 4.68 -24.38 -8.30
N ASN A 375 4.05 -23.20 -8.43
CA ASN A 375 3.43 -22.69 -9.65
C ASN A 375 3.03 -21.22 -9.45
N GLY A 376 3.86 -20.30 -9.96
CA GLY A 376 3.52 -18.91 -10.22
C GLY A 376 4.23 -17.88 -9.34
N PRO A 377 4.65 -16.72 -9.88
CA PRO A 377 4.97 -15.56 -9.05
C PRO A 377 3.73 -15.19 -8.21
N LEU A 378 3.91 -14.46 -7.09
CA LEU A 378 2.83 -13.74 -6.40
C LEU A 378 2.28 -12.69 -7.38
N ALA A 379 1.56 -13.14 -8.42
CA ALA A 379 0.56 -12.35 -9.09
C ALA A 379 -0.61 -12.37 -8.13
N ILE A 380 -0.52 -11.53 -7.10
CA ILE A 380 -1.67 -11.17 -6.31
C ILE A 380 -2.56 -10.40 -7.27
N GLY A 381 -3.42 -11.13 -7.98
CA GLY A 381 -4.59 -10.56 -8.61
C GLY A 381 -5.53 -10.13 -7.49
N LEU A 382 -5.21 -9.02 -6.81
CA LEU A 382 -6.16 -8.27 -6.00
C LEU A 382 -7.15 -7.64 -6.98
N GLY A 383 -8.02 -8.50 -7.53
CA GLY A 383 -9.16 -8.08 -8.31
C GLY A 383 -10.19 -7.44 -7.38
N CYS A 384 -10.59 -6.22 -7.71
CA CYS A 384 -11.86 -5.54 -7.39
C CYS A 384 -12.41 -5.90 -6.00
N ILE A 385 -11.79 -5.29 -4.97
CA ILE A 385 -12.04 -5.51 -3.53
C ILE A 385 -13.26 -4.72 -3.02
N GLY A 386 -13.79 -3.81 -3.83
CA GLY A 386 -14.88 -2.92 -3.49
C GLY A 386 -16.16 -3.63 -3.05
N ALA A 387 -16.45 -4.81 -3.59
CA ALA A 387 -17.61 -5.59 -3.18
C ALA A 387 -17.56 -6.05 -1.70
N THR A 388 -16.37 -6.36 -1.20
CA THR A 388 -16.09 -6.76 0.19
C THR A 388 -16.48 -5.63 1.16
N LEU A 389 -16.22 -4.38 0.79
CA LEU A 389 -16.45 -3.20 1.62
C LEU A 389 -17.94 -2.84 1.77
N VAL A 390 -18.75 -3.03 0.72
CA VAL A 390 -20.21 -2.75 0.76
C VAL A 390 -21.00 -3.77 1.57
N LEU A 391 -20.52 -5.01 1.61
CA LEU A 391 -21.15 -6.07 2.38
C LEU A 391 -20.96 -5.89 3.88
N ALA A 392 -19.74 -5.51 4.30
CA ALA A 392 -19.48 -5.08 5.67
C ALA A 392 -20.40 -3.92 6.09
N LEU A 393 -20.62 -2.93 5.19
CA LEU A 393 -21.50 -1.79 5.45
C LEU A 393 -22.97 -2.19 5.71
N LEU A 394 -23.54 -3.11 4.91
CA LEU A 394 -24.91 -3.57 5.10
C LEU A 394 -25.12 -4.21 6.49
N VAL A 395 -24.10 -4.91 7.00
CA VAL A 395 -24.15 -5.58 8.32
C VAL A 395 -23.98 -4.60 9.47
N ILE A 396 -23.04 -3.65 9.35
CA ILE A 396 -22.84 -2.60 10.36
C ILE A 396 -24.11 -1.76 10.51
N VAL A 397 -24.76 -1.38 9.38
CA VAL A 397 -26.05 -0.68 9.39
C VAL A 397 -27.13 -1.53 10.06
N ARG A 398 -27.22 -2.84 9.76
CA ARG A 398 -28.17 -3.76 10.42
C ARG A 398 -27.93 -3.88 11.94
N ARG A 399 -26.67 -3.88 12.41
CA ARG A 399 -26.35 -3.89 13.86
C ARG A 399 -26.60 -2.55 14.54
N ARG A 400 -26.30 -1.41 13.90
CA ARG A 400 -26.68 -0.08 14.44
C ARG A 400 -28.19 0.04 14.60
N ARG A 401 -28.99 -0.47 13.64
CA ARG A 401 -30.46 -0.58 13.80
C ARG A 401 -30.84 -1.48 14.98
N ARG A 402 -30.19 -2.64 15.17
CA ARG A 402 -30.48 -3.55 16.30
C ARG A 402 -30.03 -3.02 17.66
N SER A 403 -28.94 -2.27 17.75
CA SER A 403 -28.42 -1.67 18.99
C SER A 403 -29.18 -0.39 19.39
N HIS A 404 -29.64 0.41 18.43
CA HIS A 404 -30.63 1.48 18.68
C HIS A 404 -32.05 0.93 18.91
N GLY A 405 -32.33 -0.31 18.49
CA GLY A 405 -33.61 -1.01 18.62
C GLY A 405 -33.98 -1.51 20.02
N ARG A 406 -33.52 -0.84 21.08
CA ARG A 406 -34.11 -1.00 22.41
C ARG A 406 -35.15 0.09 22.67
N PHE A 407 -36.04 0.37 21.71
CA PHE A 407 -37.40 0.88 21.95
C PHE A 407 -38.24 0.82 20.66
N GLU A 408 -39.33 0.05 20.75
CA GLU A 408 -40.56 0.04 19.96
C GLU A 408 -40.54 -0.30 18.45
N GLY A 409 -41.39 -1.27 18.11
CA GLY A 409 -41.45 -1.91 16.81
C GLY A 409 -42.15 -1.11 15.73
N LEU A 410 -41.58 -1.18 14.54
CA LEU A 410 -42.24 -0.96 13.25
C LEU A 410 -41.62 -1.97 12.26
N ALA A 411 -42.47 -2.48 11.37
CA ALA A 411 -42.22 -3.61 10.50
C ALA A 411 -41.08 -3.39 9.50
N ASP A 412 -40.44 -4.50 9.11
CA ASP A 412 -39.60 -4.63 7.91
C ASP A 412 -40.34 -4.08 6.68
N HIS A 413 -39.88 -2.96 6.14
CA HIS A 413 -39.81 -2.61 4.72
C HIS A 413 -39.11 -1.25 4.62
N ASP A 414 -37.97 -1.21 3.94
CA ASP A 414 -37.35 -0.07 3.22
C ASP A 414 -35.82 -0.23 3.19
N LEU A 415 -35.36 -0.91 2.13
CA LEU A 415 -34.13 -0.56 1.43
C LEU A 415 -34.58 0.24 0.23
N ASP A 416 -34.62 1.56 0.35
CA ASP A 416 -34.87 2.46 -0.78
C ASP A 416 -33.65 3.36 -0.93
N LEU A 417 -32.74 2.95 -1.81
CA LEU A 417 -31.75 3.83 -2.41
C LEU A 417 -32.54 4.72 -3.39
N GLN A 418 -32.59 6.03 -3.13
CA GLN A 418 -33.39 6.94 -3.94
C GLN A 418 -32.91 6.96 -5.40
N HIS A 419 -33.64 6.27 -6.27
CA HIS A 419 -33.64 6.58 -7.70
C HIS A 419 -35.00 6.32 -8.33
N GLU A 420 -35.95 7.23 -8.11
CA GLU A 420 -37.08 7.41 -9.02
C GLU A 420 -37.42 8.90 -9.16
N THR A 421 -37.06 9.47 -10.31
CA THR A 421 -37.85 10.55 -10.92
C THR A 421 -38.53 9.98 -12.15
N GLU A 422 -39.79 9.57 -11.98
CA GLU A 422 -40.69 9.21 -13.08
C GLU A 422 -40.91 10.41 -14.02
N LEU A 423 -40.75 10.20 -15.33
CA LEU A 423 -41.28 11.08 -16.37
C LEU A 423 -42.68 10.59 -16.78
N PRO A 424 -43.65 11.50 -17.01
CA PRO A 424 -45.01 11.10 -17.36
C PRO A 424 -45.11 10.64 -18.83
N PRO A 425 -46.11 9.81 -19.18
CA PRO A 425 -46.24 9.25 -20.51
C PRO A 425 -46.71 10.33 -21.51
N ILE A 426 -46.04 10.44 -22.65
CA ILE A 426 -46.52 11.19 -23.81
C ILE A 426 -47.00 10.18 -24.87
N MET A 427 -48.33 10.20 -25.05
CA MET A 427 -49.23 9.69 -26.12
C MET A 427 -48.86 8.43 -26.90
#